data_AF-A0A2T4RXU1-F1
#
_entry.id   AF-A0A2T4RXU1-F1
#
_cell.length_a   1.000
_cell.length_b   1.000
_cell.length_c   1.000
_cell.angle_alpha   90.00
_cell.angle_beta   90.00
_cell.angle_gamma   90.00
#
_symmetry.space_group_name_H-M   'P 1'
#
loop_
_entity.id
_entity.type
_entity.pdbx_description
1 polymer ?
#
loop_
_entity_poly.entity_id
_entity_poly.type
_entity_poly.pdbx_seq_one_letter_code
_entity_poly.pdbx_strand_id
1 'polypeptide(L)'
;YLSGAGVALKIAQALLDYPAPEFTALAAIGTVADLVSLTNENRAIVQQGIKVMNNHPSVAIEALLSQAGYNDAINEETIGFIIGPRLNAVGRLDDASLAAELLMCESAEEAEFLAEQVEHFNQERKDIVQEIAD
;
A
#
# COMPACT_ATOMS: atom_id res chain seq x y z
N TYR A 1 -1.00 2.86 -19.80
CA TYR A 1 -2.06 1.97 -19.29
C TYR A 1 -2.19 2.21 -17.80
N LEU A 2 -3.35 1.88 -17.21
CA LEU A 2 -3.54 1.93 -15.76
C LEU A 2 -3.01 0.65 -15.11
N SER A 3 -2.58 0.73 -13.85
CA SER A 3 -2.32 -0.46 -13.01
C SER A 3 -3.62 -1.25 -12.77
N GLY A 4 -3.50 -2.48 -12.27
CA GLY A 4 -4.68 -3.27 -11.89
C GLY A 4 -5.55 -2.53 -10.87
N ALA A 5 -4.93 -1.94 -9.85
CA ALA A 5 -5.60 -1.13 -8.84
C ALA A 5 -6.21 0.17 -9.43
N GLY A 6 -5.55 0.77 -10.42
CA GLY A 6 -6.08 1.91 -11.16
C GLY A 6 -7.34 1.57 -11.96
N VAL A 7 -7.39 0.40 -12.61
CA VAL A 7 -8.59 -0.09 -13.28
C VAL A 7 -9.71 -0.38 -12.27
N ALA A 8 -9.39 -1.00 -11.13
CA ALA A 8 -10.35 -1.25 -10.06
C ALA A 8 -10.99 0.05 -9.54
N LEU A 9 -10.18 1.11 -9.36
CA LEU A 9 -10.68 2.44 -9.00
C LEU A 9 -11.65 2.99 -10.05
N LYS A 10 -11.33 2.85 -11.35
CA LYS A 10 -12.25 3.30 -12.42
C LYS A 10 -13.56 2.55 -12.42
N ILE A 11 -13.54 1.25 -12.12
CA ILE A 11 -14.76 0.46 -11.97
C ILE A 11 -15.56 0.94 -10.76
N ALA A 12 -14.92 1.16 -9.60
CA ALA A 12 -15.58 1.69 -8.42
C ALA A 12 -16.20 3.09 -8.68
N GLN A 13 -15.48 3.98 -9.37
CA GLN A 13 -15.98 5.29 -9.79
C GLN A 13 -17.17 5.21 -10.76
N ALA A 14 -17.25 4.16 -11.57
CA ALA A 14 -18.36 3.96 -12.51
C ALA A 14 -19.60 3.35 -11.83
N LEU A 15 -19.40 2.57 -10.77
CA LEU A 15 -20.48 1.88 -10.05
C LEU A 15 -21.02 2.67 -8.85
N LEU A 16 -20.22 3.55 -8.26
CA LEU A 16 -20.55 4.31 -7.06
C LEU A 16 -20.64 5.79 -7.39
N ASP A 17 -21.73 6.45 -6.96
CA ASP A 17 -21.90 7.91 -7.15
C ASP A 17 -20.80 8.72 -6.44
N TYR A 18 -20.37 8.26 -5.27
CA TYR A 18 -19.31 8.87 -4.46
C TYR A 18 -18.43 7.77 -3.85
N PRO A 19 -17.41 7.28 -4.56
CA PRO A 19 -16.50 6.27 -4.01
C PRO A 19 -15.71 6.82 -2.83
N ALA A 20 -15.42 5.95 -1.87
CA ALA A 20 -14.66 6.30 -0.68
C ALA A 20 -13.25 6.83 -1.07
N PRO A 21 -12.77 7.94 -0.48
CA PRO A 21 -11.45 8.49 -0.80
C PRO A 21 -10.30 7.48 -0.64
N GLU A 22 -10.44 6.54 0.30
CA GLU A 22 -9.48 5.47 0.56
C GLU A 22 -9.21 4.60 -0.68
N PHE A 23 -10.20 4.41 -1.57
CA PHE A 23 -9.98 3.67 -2.81
C PHE A 23 -8.94 4.33 -3.72
N THR A 24 -8.85 5.66 -3.68
CA THR A 24 -7.83 6.40 -4.43
C THR A 24 -6.45 6.23 -3.80
N ALA A 25 -6.36 6.15 -2.47
CA ALA A 25 -5.12 5.83 -1.76
C ALA A 25 -4.63 4.41 -2.11
N LEU A 26 -5.50 3.41 -2.06
CA LEU A 26 -5.19 2.03 -2.44
C LEU A 26 -4.74 1.93 -3.91
N ALA A 27 -5.42 2.63 -4.82
CA ALA A 27 -5.03 2.69 -6.22
C ALA A 27 -3.68 3.38 -6.45
N ALA A 28 -3.35 4.42 -5.67
CA ALA A 28 -2.04 5.05 -5.72
C ALA A 28 -0.94 4.09 -5.27
N ILE A 29 -1.16 3.34 -4.18
CA ILE A 29 -0.22 2.31 -3.69
C ILE A 29 0.05 1.28 -4.78
N GLY A 30 -1.00 0.67 -5.34
CA GLY A 30 -0.85 -0.32 -6.40
C GLY A 30 -0.19 0.25 -7.67
N THR A 31 -0.49 1.50 -8.03
CA THR A 31 0.10 2.14 -9.22
C THR A 31 1.61 2.35 -9.09
N VAL A 32 2.07 2.80 -7.92
CA VAL A 32 3.50 2.99 -7.66
C VAL A 32 4.19 1.64 -7.48
N ALA A 33 3.57 0.70 -6.75
CA ALA A 33 4.12 -0.65 -6.52
C ALA A 33 4.29 -1.46 -7.81
N ASP A 34 3.37 -1.31 -8.78
CA ASP A 34 3.46 -1.92 -10.12
C ASP A 34 4.48 -1.23 -11.05
N LEU A 35 5.18 -0.19 -10.57
CA LEU A 35 6.16 0.59 -11.35
C LEU A 35 5.59 1.13 -12.67
N VAL A 36 4.29 1.46 -12.69
CA VAL A 36 3.64 1.99 -13.90
C VAL A 36 4.06 3.45 -14.13
N SER A 37 4.20 3.85 -15.40
CA SER A 37 4.54 5.22 -15.77
C SER A 37 3.60 6.25 -15.12
N LEU A 38 4.17 7.17 -14.32
CA LEU A 38 3.47 8.28 -13.65
C LEU A 38 3.22 9.45 -14.61
N THR A 39 2.48 9.17 -15.67
CA THR A 39 2.02 10.13 -16.67
C THR A 39 0.50 10.14 -16.72
N ASN A 40 -0.09 11.25 -17.16
CA ASN A 40 -1.53 11.40 -17.37
C ASN A 40 -2.37 10.93 -16.15
N GLU A 41 -3.26 9.96 -16.35
CA GLU A 41 -4.16 9.47 -15.31
C GLU A 41 -3.45 8.83 -14.12
N ASN A 42 -2.37 8.05 -14.34
CA ASN A 42 -1.61 7.45 -13.25
C ASN A 42 -1.03 8.55 -12.34
N ARG A 43 -0.55 9.65 -12.93
CA ARG A 43 -0.08 10.81 -12.17
C ARG A 43 -1.19 11.42 -11.32
N ALA A 44 -2.38 11.58 -11.90
CA ALA A 44 -3.52 12.14 -11.18
C ALA A 44 -3.96 11.25 -10.00
N ILE A 45 -4.05 9.93 -10.23
CA ILE A 45 -4.38 8.94 -9.18
C ILE A 45 -3.36 8.99 -8.06
N VAL A 46 -2.06 8.95 -8.36
CA VAL A 46 -1.01 8.97 -7.34
C VAL A 46 -0.99 10.28 -6.56
N GLN A 47 -1.11 11.43 -7.24
CA GLN A 47 -1.17 12.73 -6.56
C GLN A 47 -2.38 12.87 -5.63
N GLN A 48 -3.54 12.35 -6.02
CA GLN A 48 -4.74 12.37 -5.19
C GLN A 48 -4.65 11.39 -4.04
N GLY A 49 -4.17 10.17 -4.29
CA GLY A 49 -3.99 9.16 -3.25
C GLY A 49 -2.98 9.58 -2.19
N ILE A 50 -1.86 10.20 -2.58
CA ILE A 50 -0.89 10.78 -1.64
C ILE A 50 -1.55 11.85 -0.75
N LYS A 51 -2.41 12.71 -1.32
CA LYS A 51 -3.15 13.71 -0.53
C LYS A 51 -4.11 13.05 0.46
N VAL A 52 -4.81 11.99 0.04
CA VAL A 52 -5.69 11.23 0.94
C VAL A 52 -4.89 10.64 2.08
N MET A 53 -3.80 9.92 1.80
CA MET A 53 -2.99 9.27 2.82
C MET A 53 -2.33 10.25 3.81
N ASN A 54 -1.97 11.46 3.39
CA ASN A 54 -1.40 12.45 4.30
C ASN A 54 -2.46 13.18 5.15
N ASN A 55 -3.68 13.36 4.65
CA ASN A 55 -4.72 14.11 5.37
C ASN A 55 -5.59 13.20 6.25
N HIS A 56 -5.89 12.00 5.74
CA HIS A 56 -6.77 11.00 6.34
C HIS A 56 -6.22 9.59 6.03
N PRO A 57 -5.07 9.21 6.61
CA PRO A 57 -4.57 7.85 6.47
C PRO A 57 -5.56 6.84 7.06
N SER A 58 -5.68 5.66 6.43
CA SER A 58 -6.38 4.54 7.04
C SER A 58 -5.53 3.94 8.17
N VAL A 59 -6.17 3.27 9.13
CA VAL A 59 -5.50 2.58 10.25
C VAL A 59 -4.43 1.59 9.76
N ALA A 60 -4.66 0.96 8.62
CA ALA A 60 -3.71 0.06 7.96
C ALA A 60 -2.42 0.77 7.53
N ILE A 61 -2.53 1.96 6.95
CA ILE A 61 -1.38 2.73 6.47
C ILE A 61 -0.62 3.30 7.66
N GLU A 62 -1.32 3.80 8.68
CA GLU A 62 -0.71 4.25 9.93
C GLU A 62 0.10 3.11 10.59
N ALA A 63 -0.49 1.92 10.71
CA ALA A 63 0.18 0.76 11.28
C ALA A 63 1.43 0.34 10.48
N LEU A 64 1.36 0.30 9.15
CA LEU A 64 2.51 0.00 8.30
C LEU A 64 3.66 1.00 8.47
N LEU A 65 3.34 2.29 8.54
CA LEU A 65 4.35 3.34 8.72
C LEU A 65 4.94 3.32 10.13
N SER A 66 4.12 3.02 11.14
CA SER A 66 4.56 2.83 12.52
C SER A 66 5.57 1.69 12.63
N GLN A 67 5.26 0.51 12.05
CA GLN A 67 6.20 -0.62 11.98
C GLN A 67 7.47 -0.28 11.19
N ALA A 68 7.37 0.62 10.22
CA ALA A 68 8.52 1.14 9.48
C ALA A 68 9.36 2.18 10.24
N GLY A 69 8.90 2.67 11.40
CA GLY A 69 9.48 3.80 12.09
C GLY A 69 9.44 5.11 11.28
N TYR A 70 8.47 5.24 10.35
CA TYR A 70 8.36 6.37 9.44
C TYR A 70 7.27 7.34 9.88
N ASN A 71 7.64 8.60 10.14
CA ASN A 71 6.75 9.63 10.68
C ASN A 71 6.64 10.89 9.80
N ASP A 72 7.26 10.86 8.61
CA ASP A 72 7.26 12.00 7.69
C ASP A 72 6.05 11.97 6.74
N ALA A 73 5.88 13.04 5.96
CA ALA A 73 4.84 13.11 4.94
C ALA A 73 5.08 12.08 3.83
N ILE A 74 4.03 11.33 3.49
CA ILE A 74 4.05 10.29 2.47
C ILE A 74 4.26 10.93 1.09
N ASN A 75 5.20 10.42 0.32
CA ASN A 75 5.40 10.72 -1.10
C ASN A 75 5.48 9.42 -1.93
N GLU A 76 5.75 9.52 -3.23
CA GLU A 76 5.91 8.36 -4.10
C GLU A 76 7.05 7.43 -3.69
N GLU A 77 8.13 7.95 -3.10
CA GLU A 77 9.24 7.14 -2.59
C GLU A 77 8.82 6.38 -1.33
N THR A 78 8.07 7.01 -0.42
CA THR A 78 7.45 6.33 0.73
C THR A 78 6.61 5.15 0.25
N ILE A 79 5.80 5.35 -0.78
CA ILE A 79 4.99 4.25 -1.33
C ILE A 79 5.88 3.17 -1.94
N GLY A 80 6.83 3.54 -2.81
CA GLY A 80 7.65 2.59 -3.57
C GLY A 80 8.67 1.82 -2.74
N PHE A 81 9.20 2.41 -1.67
CA PHE A 81 10.30 1.85 -0.89
C PHE A 81 9.93 1.46 0.55
N ILE A 82 8.81 1.95 1.08
CA ILE A 82 8.38 1.65 2.46
C ILE A 82 7.10 0.81 2.46
N ILE A 83 6.02 1.29 1.84
CA ILE A 83 4.71 0.63 1.88
C ILE A 83 4.67 -0.58 0.94
N GLY A 84 5.01 -0.39 -0.34
CA GLY A 84 4.96 -1.43 -1.37
C GLY A 84 5.78 -2.69 -1.02
N PRO A 85 7.05 -2.58 -0.58
CA PRO A 85 7.85 -3.74 -0.23
C PRO A 85 7.28 -4.57 0.92
N ARG A 86 6.61 -3.94 1.90
CA ARG A 86 5.95 -4.64 3.02
C ARG A 86 4.77 -5.45 2.55
N LEU A 87 3.85 -4.83 1.83
CA LEU A 87 2.68 -5.52 1.27
C LEU A 87 3.08 -6.67 0.33
N ASN A 88 4.14 -6.47 -0.45
CA ASN A 88 4.67 -7.48 -1.38
C ASN A 88 5.44 -8.62 -0.71
N ALA A 89 5.82 -8.49 0.57
CA ALA A 89 6.58 -9.52 1.27
C ALA A 89 5.71 -10.72 1.64
N VAL A 90 4.44 -10.46 2.00
CA VAL A 90 3.47 -11.48 2.40
C VAL A 90 3.23 -12.50 1.28
N GLY A 91 2.96 -12.03 0.06
CA GLY A 91 2.62 -12.90 -1.07
C GLY A 91 3.79 -13.76 -1.60
N ARG A 92 4.99 -13.63 -1.02
CA ARG A 92 6.17 -14.43 -1.39
C ARG A 92 6.47 -15.54 -0.38
N LEU A 93 5.91 -15.47 0.82
CA LEU A 93 6.25 -16.33 1.96
C LEU A 93 5.03 -17.00 2.62
N ASP A 94 3.79 -16.52 2.39
CA ASP A 94 2.53 -17.12 2.90
C ASP A 94 1.28 -16.71 2.05
N ASP A 95 0.07 -17.00 2.57
CA ASP A 95 -1.24 -16.60 2.06
C ASP A 95 -1.33 -15.07 1.86
N ALA A 96 -1.46 -14.65 0.60
CA ALA A 96 -1.59 -13.25 0.21
C ALA A 96 -2.83 -12.56 0.81
N SER A 97 -3.73 -13.32 1.45
CA SER A 97 -4.86 -12.82 2.22
C SER A 97 -4.44 -11.81 3.30
N LEU A 98 -3.31 -12.00 4.00
CA LEU A 98 -2.92 -11.13 5.11
C LEU A 98 -2.74 -9.66 4.71
N ALA A 99 -2.14 -9.39 3.54
CA ALA A 99 -2.00 -8.02 3.05
C ALA A 99 -3.35 -7.40 2.70
N ALA A 100 -4.29 -8.18 2.15
CA ALA A 100 -5.63 -7.73 1.87
C ALA A 100 -6.43 -7.49 3.17
N GLU A 101 -6.34 -8.40 4.14
CA GLU A 101 -6.96 -8.28 5.46
C GLU A 101 -6.49 -7.00 6.17
N LEU A 102 -5.18 -6.75 6.18
CA LEU A 102 -4.63 -5.50 6.72
C LEU A 102 -5.23 -4.28 6.02
N LEU A 103 -5.29 -4.25 4.70
CA LEU A 103 -5.82 -3.09 3.96
C LEU A 103 -7.34 -2.90 4.12
N MET A 104 -8.08 -3.92 4.59
CA MET A 104 -9.52 -3.89 4.83
C MET A 104 -9.90 -3.67 6.30
N CYS A 105 -8.94 -3.71 7.23
CA CYS A 105 -9.22 -3.55 8.65
C CYS A 105 -9.71 -2.13 8.99
N GLU A 106 -10.61 -2.04 9.97
CA GLU A 106 -11.20 -0.78 10.44
C GLU A 106 -10.80 -0.45 11.89
N SER A 107 -10.18 -1.39 12.61
CA SER A 107 -9.73 -1.20 13.99
C SER A 107 -8.21 -1.04 14.07
N ALA A 108 -7.74 -0.10 14.88
CA ALA A 108 -6.31 0.15 15.05
C ALA A 108 -5.57 -1.05 15.69
N GLU A 109 -6.22 -1.75 16.62
CA GLU A 109 -5.65 -2.93 17.29
C GLU A 109 -5.43 -4.08 16.29
N GLU A 110 -6.41 -4.34 15.43
CA GLU A 110 -6.27 -5.34 14.35
C GLU A 110 -5.23 -4.91 13.32
N ALA A 111 -5.22 -3.62 12.94
CA ALA A 111 -4.24 -3.08 12.01
C ALA A 111 -2.80 -3.26 12.52
N GLU A 112 -2.56 -2.98 13.80
CA GLU A 112 -1.27 -3.14 14.45
C GLU A 112 -0.84 -4.61 14.45
N PHE A 113 -1.72 -5.52 14.88
CA PHE A 113 -1.46 -6.96 14.88
C PHE A 113 -1.15 -7.52 13.47
N LEU A 114 -1.91 -7.11 12.46
CA LEU A 114 -1.68 -7.53 11.08
C LEU A 114 -0.39 -6.91 10.52
N ALA A 115 -0.11 -5.64 10.81
CA ALA A 115 1.09 -4.96 10.35
C ALA A 115 2.38 -5.55 10.97
N GLU A 116 2.34 -6.01 12.22
CA GLU A 116 3.46 -6.75 12.84
C GLU A 116 3.80 -8.02 12.06
N GLN A 117 2.79 -8.79 11.67
CA GLN A 117 2.98 -9.99 10.85
C GLN A 117 3.52 -9.64 9.46
N VAL A 118 3.00 -8.58 8.84
CA VAL A 118 3.52 -8.08 7.55
C VAL A 118 4.98 -7.64 7.67
N GLU A 119 5.38 -6.97 8.76
CA GLU A 119 6.77 -6.58 8.98
C GLU A 119 7.68 -7.79 9.20
N HIS A 120 7.21 -8.80 9.92
CA HIS A 120 7.94 -10.06 10.09
C HIS A 120 8.30 -10.68 8.73
N PHE A 121 7.32 -10.86 7.83
CA PHE A 121 7.58 -11.38 6.48
C PHE A 121 8.47 -10.45 5.65
N ASN A 122 8.35 -9.14 5.82
CA ASN A 122 9.22 -8.19 5.15
C ASN A 122 10.68 -8.32 5.59
N GLN A 123 10.92 -8.58 6.89
CA GLN A 123 12.25 -8.82 7.42
C GLN A 123 12.82 -10.15 6.93
N GLU A 124 12.05 -11.24 6.99
CA GLU A 124 12.48 -12.54 6.45
C GLU A 124 12.86 -12.44 4.96
N ARG A 125 12.02 -11.75 4.16
CA ARG A 125 12.32 -11.49 2.74
C ARG A 125 13.64 -10.75 2.57
N LYS A 126 13.94 -9.73 3.39
CA LYS A 126 15.20 -8.98 3.32
C LYS A 126 16.39 -9.86 3.68
N ASP A 127 16.26 -10.69 4.72
CA ASP A 127 17.32 -11.60 5.17
C ASP A 127 17.68 -12.60 4.06
N ILE A 128 16.68 -13.20 3.41
CA ILE A 128 16.89 -14.09 2.24
C ILE A 128 17.58 -13.36 1.09
N VAL A 129 17.16 -12.13 0.79
CA VAL A 129 17.80 -11.33 -0.28
C VAL A 129 19.26 -11.04 0.05
N GLN A 130 19.57 -10.76 1.32
CA GLN A 130 20.93 -10.52 1.78
C GLN A 130 21.80 -11.78 1.65
N GLU A 131 21.29 -12.94 2.08
CA GLU A 131 22.00 -14.23 1.96
C GLU A 131 22.34 -14.61 0.51
N ILE A 132 21.52 -14.23 -0.46
CA ILE A 132 21.76 -14.51 -1.89
C ILE A 132 22.76 -13.52 -2.51
N ALA A 133 22.84 -12.30 -1.97
CA ALA A 133 23.67 -11.23 -2.52
C ALA A 133 25.14 -11.32 -2.07
N ASP A 134 25.40 -12.01 -0.94
CA ASP A 134 26.72 -12.30 -0.38
C ASP A 134 27.36 -13.57 -0.98
#